data_AF-A0A920P4B3-F1
#
_entry.id   AF-A0A920P4B3-F1
#
_cell.length_a   1.000
_cell.length_b   1.000
_cell.length_c   1.000
_cell.angle_alpha   90.00
_cell.angle_beta   90.00
_cell.angle_gamma   90.00
#
_symmetry.space_group_name_H-M   'P 1'
#
loop_
_entity.id
_entity.type
_entity.pdbx_description
1 polymer ?
#
loop_
_entity_poly.entity_id
_entity_poly.type
_entity_poly.pdbx_seq_one_letter_code
_entity_poly.pdbx_strand_id
1 'polypeptide(L)'
;MAVMGHSMGGGGTLIAANEHSEEIQAAIPFTPWEPGGPFDNITAPTLIIAGSADRIAGVDDHAWRHFQSIPESTTKVYMEIDGGNHYIADTDRGTDLATVGRYGIAWLKLYLDEDERYRDFIYGEYHTPDAGKFSRYVTNP
;
A
#
# COMPACT_ATOMS: atom_id res chain seq x y z
N MET A 1 8.81 -13.42 4.36
CA MET A 1 7.39 -13.40 4.81
C MET A 1 6.73 -12.09 4.42
N ALA A 2 5.41 -11.91 4.60
CA ALA A 2 4.73 -10.65 4.32
C ALA A 2 4.01 -10.09 5.55
N VAL A 3 3.93 -8.76 5.63
CA VAL A 3 3.27 -8.04 6.73
C VAL A 3 2.23 -7.07 6.17
N MET A 4 1.10 -6.97 6.86
CA MET A 4 0.00 -6.09 6.48
C MET A 4 -0.70 -5.58 7.73
N GLY A 5 -1.34 -4.41 7.62
CA GLY A 5 -2.08 -3.87 8.74
C GLY A 5 -2.87 -2.62 8.37
N HIS A 6 -3.92 -2.37 9.15
CA HIS A 6 -4.82 -1.24 8.99
C HIS A 6 -4.52 -0.15 10.03
N SER A 7 -4.56 1.12 9.63
CA SER A 7 -4.44 2.26 10.54
C SER A 7 -3.12 2.20 11.35
N MET A 8 -3.17 2.18 12.69
CA MET A 8 -1.98 1.96 13.53
C MET A 8 -1.25 0.65 13.20
N GLY A 9 -1.96 -0.40 12.79
CA GLY A 9 -1.34 -1.64 12.30
C GLY A 9 -0.65 -1.45 10.95
N GLY A 10 -1.13 -0.52 10.12
CA GLY A 10 -0.44 -0.08 8.90
C GLY A 10 0.82 0.72 9.22
N GLY A 11 0.79 1.55 10.27
CA GLY A 11 1.99 2.16 10.84
C GLY A 11 2.99 1.10 11.32
N GLY A 12 2.53 0.11 12.08
CA GLY A 12 3.34 -1.04 12.50
C GLY A 12 3.91 -1.84 11.32
N THR A 13 3.19 -1.93 10.21
CA THR A 13 3.69 -2.55 8.97
C THR A 13 4.86 -1.76 8.39
N LEU A 14 4.77 -0.43 8.37
CA LEU A 14 5.86 0.44 7.91
C LEU A 14 7.06 0.38 8.86
N ILE A 15 6.84 0.37 10.18
CA ILE A 15 7.90 0.22 11.18
C ILE A 15 8.62 -1.13 10.99
N ALA A 16 7.87 -2.22 10.89
CA ALA A 16 8.43 -3.55 10.68
C ALA A 16 9.24 -3.62 9.37
N ALA A 17 8.71 -3.05 8.28
CA ALA A 17 9.44 -2.97 7.02
C ALA A 17 10.73 -2.15 7.16
N ASN A 18 10.70 -1.04 7.89
CA ASN A 18 11.85 -0.15 8.05
C ASN A 18 12.96 -0.75 8.93
N GLU A 19 12.60 -1.59 9.91
CA GLU A 19 13.54 -2.23 10.83
C GLU A 19 14.02 -3.61 10.34
N HIS A 20 13.19 -4.33 9.58
CA HIS A 20 13.38 -5.75 9.25
C HIS A 20 13.15 -6.07 7.77
N SER A 21 13.47 -5.14 6.85
CA SER A 21 13.27 -5.36 5.41
C SER A 21 13.90 -6.65 4.88
N GLU A 22 15.04 -7.09 5.44
CA GLU A 22 15.71 -8.33 5.01
C GLU A 22 14.86 -9.60 5.24
N GLU A 23 13.89 -9.55 6.16
CA GLU A 23 13.00 -10.66 6.52
C GLU A 23 11.63 -10.58 5.81
N ILE A 24 11.33 -9.42 5.23
CA ILE A 24 10.03 -9.07 4.65
C ILE A 24 10.13 -9.02 3.13
N GLN A 25 9.38 -9.89 2.46
CA GLN A 25 9.29 -9.95 0.99
C GLN A 25 8.19 -9.04 0.44
N ALA A 26 7.19 -8.67 1.25
CA ALA A 26 6.12 -7.76 0.86
C ALA A 26 5.48 -7.07 2.07
N ALA A 27 5.23 -5.77 1.97
CA ALA A 27 4.52 -4.97 2.96
C ALA A 27 3.27 -4.31 2.36
N ILE A 28 2.12 -4.40 3.04
CA ILE A 28 0.86 -3.76 2.61
C ILE A 28 0.19 -3.01 3.78
N PRO A 29 0.57 -1.74 4.02
CA PRO A 29 -0.17 -0.86 4.92
C PRO A 29 -1.46 -0.32 4.28
N PHE A 30 -2.60 -0.55 4.93
CA PHE A 30 -3.90 0.01 4.58
C PHE A 30 -4.21 1.24 5.45
N THR A 31 -4.48 2.38 4.81
CA THR A 31 -4.75 3.70 5.44
C THR A 31 -3.86 3.91 6.67
N PRO A 32 -2.52 3.79 6.52
CA PRO A 32 -1.63 3.72 7.67
C PRO A 32 -1.71 4.99 8.49
N TRP A 33 -1.67 4.79 9.80
CA TRP A 33 -1.48 5.85 10.77
C TRP A 33 -0.17 5.59 11.50
N GLU A 34 0.73 6.58 11.47
CA GLU A 34 1.95 6.62 12.28
C GLU A 34 2.40 8.09 12.40
N PRO A 35 2.57 8.65 13.60
CA PRO A 35 3.06 10.01 13.79
C PRO A 35 4.57 10.15 13.51
N GLY A 36 5.33 9.06 13.64
CA GLY A 36 6.75 8.96 13.39
C GLY A 36 7.15 8.82 11.90
N GLY A 37 8.45 8.73 11.65
CA GLY A 37 9.10 8.70 10.33
C GLY A 37 10.39 9.55 10.32
N PRO A 38 11.20 9.53 9.25
CA PRO A 38 10.94 8.91 7.94
C PRO A 38 11.05 7.38 7.93
N PHE A 39 10.56 6.76 6.85
CA PHE A 39 10.72 5.34 6.54
C PHE A 39 11.78 5.11 5.45
N ASP A 40 12.93 5.77 5.60
CA ASP A 40 14.00 5.84 4.62
C ASP A 40 14.94 4.61 4.60
N ASN A 41 14.73 3.63 5.48
CA ASN A 41 15.47 2.37 5.49
C ASN A 41 14.69 1.20 4.88
N ILE A 42 13.44 1.42 4.45
CA ILE A 42 12.64 0.37 3.79
C ILE A 42 13.30 -0.04 2.47
N THR A 43 13.67 -1.31 2.35
CA THR A 43 14.09 -1.95 1.10
C THR A 43 13.14 -3.07 0.65
N ALA A 44 12.22 -3.52 1.52
CA ALA A 44 11.18 -4.47 1.19
C ALA A 44 10.12 -3.85 0.24
N PRO A 45 9.65 -4.60 -0.79
CA PRO A 45 8.57 -4.16 -1.66
C PRO A 45 7.33 -3.72 -0.86
N THR A 46 6.93 -2.45 -1.03
CA THR A 46 5.82 -1.85 -0.26
C THR A 46 4.68 -1.32 -1.14
N LEU A 47 3.45 -1.80 -0.90
CA LEU A 47 2.21 -1.27 -1.48
C LEU A 47 1.40 -0.54 -0.41
N ILE A 48 1.33 0.79 -0.49
CA ILE A 48 0.48 1.60 0.38
C ILE A 48 -0.89 1.78 -0.28
N ILE A 49 -1.94 1.41 0.44
CA ILE A 49 -3.34 1.58 0.00
C ILE A 49 -4.02 2.60 0.89
N ALA A 50 -4.49 3.71 0.33
CA ALA A 50 -5.06 4.84 1.07
C ALA A 50 -6.44 5.24 0.53
N GLY A 51 -7.19 6.02 1.30
CA GLY A 51 -8.44 6.64 0.87
C GLY A 51 -8.31 8.16 0.87
N SER A 52 -8.62 8.83 -0.24
CA SER A 52 -8.40 10.28 -0.37
C SER A 52 -9.27 11.15 0.55
N ALA A 53 -10.36 10.59 1.07
CA ALA A 53 -11.26 11.23 2.04
C ALA A 53 -11.08 10.69 3.47
N ASP A 54 -9.93 10.09 3.79
CA ASP A 54 -9.60 9.65 5.14
C ASP A 54 -9.51 10.84 6.11
N ARG A 55 -10.32 10.80 7.18
CA ARG A 55 -10.39 11.84 8.22
C ARG A 55 -9.81 11.40 9.56
N ILE A 56 -9.32 10.16 9.66
CA ILE A 56 -8.69 9.60 10.86
C ILE A 56 -7.18 9.59 10.68
N ALA A 57 -6.72 9.12 9.52
CA ALA A 57 -5.32 9.14 9.12
C ALA A 57 -5.19 9.91 7.80
N GLY A 58 -5.30 11.25 7.88
CA GLY A 58 -5.25 12.13 6.71
C GLY A 58 -4.04 11.83 5.82
N VAL A 59 -4.27 11.66 4.52
CA VAL A 59 -3.26 11.13 3.58
C VAL A 59 -1.98 11.96 3.56
N ASP A 60 -2.09 13.29 3.58
CA ASP A 60 -0.93 14.19 3.54
C ASP A 60 -0.07 14.11 4.81
N ASP A 61 -0.66 13.76 5.95
CA ASP A 61 0.04 13.63 7.23
C ASP A 61 0.58 12.22 7.47
N HIS A 62 0.02 11.21 6.80
CA HIS A 62 0.40 9.81 6.97
C HIS A 62 0.69 9.12 5.64
N ALA A 63 -0.28 8.47 5.01
CA ALA A 63 -0.05 7.53 3.92
C ALA A 63 0.83 8.09 2.78
N TRP A 64 0.55 9.31 2.32
CA TRP A 64 1.30 9.96 1.25
C TRP A 64 2.69 10.42 1.71
N ARG A 65 2.77 11.10 2.85
CA ARG A 65 4.05 11.50 3.47
C ARG A 65 4.98 10.31 3.65
N HIS A 66 4.45 9.19 4.16
CA HIS A 66 5.21 7.98 4.43
C HIS A 66 5.70 7.34 3.13
N PHE A 67 4.85 7.24 2.11
CA PHE A 67 5.25 6.79 0.77
C PHE A 67 6.41 7.61 0.20
N GLN A 68 6.35 8.94 0.34
CA GLN A 68 7.39 9.84 -0.15
C GLN A 68 8.71 9.69 0.60
N SER A 69 8.69 9.22 1.85
CA SER A 69 9.90 8.98 2.64
C SER A 69 10.61 7.67 2.31
N ILE A 70 9.93 6.71 1.66
CA ILE A 70 10.54 5.45 1.22
C ILE A 70 11.53 5.75 0.08
N PRO A 71 12.75 5.16 0.07
CA PRO A 71 13.74 5.42 -0.96
C PRO A 71 13.22 5.13 -2.38
N GLU A 72 13.65 5.94 -3.36
CA GLU A 72 13.34 5.69 -4.78
C GLU A 72 14.09 4.47 -5.35
N SER A 73 15.06 3.90 -4.62
CA SER A 73 15.68 2.62 -4.97
C SER A 73 14.83 1.41 -4.57
N THR A 74 13.73 1.63 -3.84
CA THR A 74 12.87 0.57 -3.32
C THR A 74 11.64 0.44 -4.21
N THR A 75 11.32 -0.80 -4.57
CA THR A 75 10.06 -1.11 -5.25
C THR A 75 8.88 -0.67 -4.37
N LYS A 76 8.11 0.33 -4.81
CA LYS A 76 6.98 0.86 -4.07
C LYS A 76 5.81 1.27 -4.95
N VAL A 77 4.60 1.11 -4.43
CA VAL A 77 3.36 1.56 -5.08
C VAL A 77 2.48 2.29 -4.07
N TYR A 78 1.91 3.41 -4.49
CA TYR A 78 0.88 4.16 -3.76
C TYR A 78 -0.42 4.09 -4.55
N MET A 79 -1.46 3.50 -3.95
CA MET A 79 -2.81 3.39 -4.50
C MET A 79 -3.78 4.14 -3.59
N GLU A 80 -4.30 5.28 -4.04
CA GLU A 80 -5.26 6.09 -3.30
C GLU A 80 -6.63 6.01 -3.95
N ILE A 81 -7.59 5.44 -3.23
CA ILE A 81 -8.98 5.30 -3.68
C ILE A 81 -9.68 6.65 -3.59
N ASP A 82 -10.20 7.13 -4.72
CA ASP A 82 -10.92 8.38 -4.80
C ASP A 82 -12.22 8.32 -3.97
N GLY A 83 -12.41 9.32 -3.10
CA GLY A 83 -13.50 9.35 -2.12
C GLY A 83 -13.42 8.28 -1.02
N GLY A 84 -12.37 7.45 -1.01
CA GLY A 84 -12.17 6.40 -0.02
C GLY A 84 -12.00 6.99 1.39
N ASN A 85 -12.67 6.40 2.39
CA ASN A 85 -12.53 6.79 3.78
C ASN A 85 -11.48 5.92 4.51
N HIS A 86 -11.36 6.09 5.83
CA HIS A 86 -10.41 5.31 6.64
C HIS A 86 -10.64 3.79 6.63
N TYR A 87 -11.84 3.33 6.29
CA TYR A 87 -12.26 1.93 6.44
C TYR A 87 -12.32 1.19 5.11
N ILE A 88 -11.61 1.68 4.09
CA ILE A 88 -11.63 1.09 2.73
C ILE A 88 -11.24 -0.40 2.69
N ALA A 89 -10.50 -0.88 3.70
CA ALA A 89 -10.05 -2.27 3.80
C ALA A 89 -10.83 -3.11 4.84
N ASP A 90 -11.84 -2.54 5.51
CA ASP A 90 -12.60 -3.25 6.54
C ASP A 90 -13.78 -4.03 5.92
N THR A 91 -13.92 -5.32 6.25
CA THR A 91 -14.91 -6.25 5.67
C THR A 91 -16.36 -5.72 5.60
N ASP A 92 -16.81 -4.95 6.59
CA ASP A 92 -18.20 -4.47 6.67
C ASP A 92 -18.36 -2.98 6.32
N ARG A 93 -17.28 -2.29 5.97
CA ARG A 93 -17.28 -0.82 5.76
C ARG A 93 -16.60 -0.38 4.46
N GLY A 94 -15.71 -1.22 3.93
CA GLY A 94 -15.04 -0.97 2.66
C GLY A 94 -16.04 -0.98 1.52
N THR A 95 -16.05 0.09 0.74
CA THR A 95 -17.00 0.27 -0.37
C THR A 95 -16.55 -0.41 -1.66
N ASP A 96 -15.28 -0.79 -1.77
CA ASP A 96 -14.73 -1.53 -2.93
C ASP A 96 -13.64 -2.55 -2.49
N LEU A 97 -14.05 -3.52 -1.67
CA LEU A 97 -13.18 -4.59 -1.19
C LEU A 97 -12.64 -5.49 -2.31
N ALA A 98 -13.35 -5.57 -3.45
CA ALA A 98 -12.90 -6.33 -4.60
C ALA A 98 -11.63 -5.72 -5.20
N THR A 99 -11.58 -4.39 -5.30
CA THR A 99 -10.38 -3.69 -5.78
C THR A 99 -9.25 -3.80 -4.76
N VAL A 100 -9.50 -3.48 -3.49
CA VAL A 100 -8.48 -3.60 -2.42
C VAL A 100 -7.90 -5.01 -2.38
N GLY A 101 -8.75 -6.04 -2.42
CA GLY A 101 -8.34 -7.44 -2.43
C GLY A 101 -7.57 -7.83 -3.69
N ARG A 102 -7.98 -7.35 -4.87
CA ARG A 102 -7.28 -7.63 -6.14
C ARG A 102 -5.83 -7.16 -6.08
N TYR A 103 -5.60 -5.91 -5.69
CA TYR A 103 -4.25 -5.35 -5.62
C TYR A 103 -3.44 -5.94 -4.47
N GLY A 104 -4.06 -6.20 -3.32
CA GLY A 104 -3.39 -6.90 -2.21
C GLY A 104 -2.91 -8.30 -2.60
N ILE A 105 -3.78 -9.10 -3.23
CA ILE A 105 -3.41 -10.44 -3.72
C ILE A 105 -2.35 -10.35 -4.81
N ALA A 106 -2.48 -9.44 -5.77
CA ALA A 106 -1.48 -9.28 -6.83
C ALA A 106 -0.11 -8.92 -6.26
N TRP A 107 -0.05 -8.03 -5.27
CA TRP A 107 1.19 -7.65 -4.60
C TRP A 107 1.86 -8.83 -3.89
N LEU A 108 1.09 -9.56 -3.09
CA LEU A 108 1.59 -10.74 -2.40
C LEU A 108 2.05 -11.79 -3.40
N LYS A 109 1.28 -12.06 -4.45
CA LYS A 109 1.68 -13.05 -5.46
C LYS A 109 2.94 -12.65 -6.20
N LEU A 110 3.07 -11.38 -6.58
CA LEU A 110 4.23 -10.91 -7.31
C LEU A 110 5.52 -10.98 -6.47
N TYR A 111 5.48 -10.56 -5.20
CA TYR A 111 6.69 -10.38 -4.40
C TYR A 111 6.94 -11.48 -3.36
N LEU A 112 5.89 -12.06 -2.76
CA LEU A 112 6.06 -13.17 -1.82
C LEU A 112 6.24 -14.51 -2.54
N ASP A 113 5.47 -14.74 -3.60
CA ASP A 113 5.50 -15.99 -4.37
C ASP A 113 6.37 -15.90 -5.64
N GLU A 114 6.97 -14.73 -5.93
CA GLU A 114 7.76 -14.45 -7.15
C GLU A 114 6.99 -14.77 -8.45
N ASP A 115 5.67 -14.57 -8.44
CA ASP A 115 4.78 -14.97 -9.51
C ASP A 115 4.51 -13.83 -10.51
N GLU A 116 5.33 -13.79 -11.55
CA GLU A 116 5.29 -12.78 -12.62
C GLU A 116 3.95 -12.68 -13.36
N ARG A 117 3.07 -13.70 -13.26
CA ARG A 117 1.70 -13.63 -13.82
C ARG A 117 0.87 -12.50 -13.22
N TYR A 118 1.25 -12.00 -12.05
CA TYR A 118 0.55 -10.93 -11.35
C TYR A 118 1.09 -9.53 -11.64
N ARG A 119 2.19 -9.40 -12.39
CA ARG A 119 2.81 -8.11 -12.71
C ARG A 119 1.84 -7.14 -13.40
N ASP A 120 1.06 -7.64 -14.35
CA ASP A 120 0.18 -6.80 -15.16
C ASP A 120 -0.99 -6.20 -14.38
N PHE A 121 -1.35 -6.73 -13.21
CA PHE A 121 -2.36 -6.13 -12.33
C PHE A 121 -1.87 -4.84 -11.67
N ILE A 122 -0.55 -4.66 -11.55
CA ILE A 122 0.06 -3.51 -10.89
C ILE A 122 0.68 -2.56 -11.92
N TYR A 123 1.45 -3.11 -12.87
CA TYR A 123 2.29 -2.33 -13.78
C TYR A 123 1.85 -2.41 -15.25
N GLY A 124 0.88 -3.27 -15.57
CA GLY A 124 0.45 -3.56 -16.94
C GLY A 124 -1.03 -3.27 -17.18
N GLU A 125 -1.60 -3.83 -18.24
CA GLU A 125 -2.92 -3.44 -18.74
C GLU A 125 -4.09 -3.82 -17.81
N TYR A 126 -3.88 -4.74 -16.85
CA TYR A 126 -4.95 -5.20 -15.97
C TYR A 126 -5.30 -4.19 -14.87
N HIS A 127 -4.52 -3.12 -14.68
CA HIS A 127 -4.90 -2.01 -13.79
C HIS A 127 -5.89 -1.03 -14.47
N THR A 128 -5.94 -0.99 -15.81
CA THR A 128 -6.69 0.03 -16.57
C THR A 128 -8.18 0.09 -16.23
N PRO A 129 -8.91 -1.04 -16.03
CA PRO A 129 -10.31 -0.99 -15.64
C PRO A 129 -10.58 -0.32 -14.28
N ASP A 130 -9.61 -0.34 -13.38
CA ASP A 130 -9.71 0.25 -12.03
C ASP A 130 -9.13 1.67 -11.97
N ALA A 131 -8.45 2.16 -13.02
CA ALA A 131 -7.76 3.46 -13.03
C ALA A 131 -8.66 4.66 -12.67
N GLY A 132 -9.94 4.63 -13.09
CA GLY A 132 -10.92 5.67 -12.76
C GLY A 132 -11.34 5.71 -11.29
N LYS A 133 -10.93 4.73 -10.47
CA LYS A 133 -11.22 4.65 -9.03
C LYS A 133 -10.14 5.31 -8.19
N PHE A 134 -9.01 5.69 -8.77
CA PHE A 134 -7.86 6.20 -8.03
C PHE A 134 -7.71 7.70 -8.21
N SER A 135 -7.67 8.43 -7.10
CA SER A 135 -7.27 9.86 -7.11
C SER A 135 -5.76 10.00 -7.29
N ARG A 136 -5.00 8.98 -6.89
CA ARG A 136 -3.55 8.89 -7.09
C ARG A 136 -3.13 7.42 -7.26
N TYR A 137 -2.35 7.14 -8.30
CA TYR A 137 -1.70 5.86 -8.50
C TYR A 137 -0.23 6.12 -8.91
N VAL A 138 0.71 5.87 -8.01
CA VAL A 138 2.15 6.14 -8.23
C VAL A 138 2.92 4.85 -8.08
N THR A 139 3.75 4.53 -9.06
CA THR A 139 4.54 3.31 -9.11
C THR A 139 6.02 3.64 -9.23
N ASN A 140 6.86 2.90 -8.51
CA ASN A 140 8.30 2.83 -8.71
C ASN A 140 8.72 1.34 -8.64
N PRO A 141 8.75 0.63 -9.79
CA PRO A 141 9.05 -0.81 -9.85
C PRO A 141 10.52 -1.13 -9.59
#